data_AF-A0AAV2TPB6-F1
#
_entry.id   AF-A0AAV2TPB6-F1
#
_cell.length_a   1.000
_cell.length_b   1.000
_cell.length_c   1.000
_cell.angle_alpha   90.00
_cell.angle_beta   90.00
_cell.angle_gamma   90.00
#
_symmetry.space_group_name_H-M   'P 1'
#
loop_
_entity.id
_entity.type
_entity.pdbx_description
1 polymer ?
#
loop_
_entity_poly.entity_id
_entity_poly.type
_entity_poly.pdbx_seq_one_letter_code
_entity_poly.pdbx_strand_id
1 'polypeptide(L)'
;MTNRALLDDFLRQFDEKLCATYKEANVLRVTDFQAAVKIQAWFRGIRIRCYLKFLNSCVVIIQKHWRGFLGRRQYRKLLAEAVYKMRQEKYSRSATKIQSAWRGYATRKHRFNFYARKFYLEALKTTGEFIRGQLARYEREAVQSVNQALEINEQEKWTLWAKNHHFCLSTFVQPGVYNAPNKRTSDSREELLRSVHSLLAHESMPKPRGNGEIHYKPGVDGDPGDKRVQLPQIFDHEPQKTASQKIQGPFKDPEEVRLWKSKPLPLSLRVLTDYFALNKAREELRGNEWAKRVHDELFRTGRVHSPAYKRLLMTRGEYGTIPYGTKHFRSFEDLGIHYRPEQLHSAAQEEEEGEVCRPMFNTVLPPIPLFDRYNCEYIRGYVKR
;
A
#
# COMPACT_ATOMS: atom_id res chain seq x y z
N MET A 1 75.46 13.19 114.82
CA MET A 1 75.25 14.18 113.74
C MET A 1 73.92 14.89 113.98
N THR A 2 73.84 16.20 113.83
CA THR A 2 72.63 16.99 114.11
C THR A 2 71.59 16.83 112.99
N ASN A 3 70.29 16.78 113.31
CA ASN A 3 69.19 16.68 112.32
C ASN A 3 69.27 17.73 111.20
N ARG A 4 69.84 18.90 111.50
CA ARG A 4 70.06 19.99 110.55
C ARG A 4 71.07 19.61 109.45
N ALA A 5 72.16 18.91 109.81
CA ALA A 5 73.15 18.46 108.85
C ALA A 5 72.59 17.41 107.88
N LEU A 6 71.68 16.54 108.34
CA LEU A 6 71.00 15.56 107.48
C LEU A 6 70.02 16.23 106.51
N LEU A 7 69.31 17.26 106.97
CA LEU A 7 68.40 18.04 106.12
C LEU A 7 69.19 18.81 105.04
N ASP A 8 70.28 19.46 105.42
CA ASP A 8 71.12 20.21 104.49
C ASP A 8 71.78 19.29 103.44
N ASP A 9 72.18 18.08 103.83
CA ASP A 9 72.72 17.07 102.90
C ASP A 9 71.62 16.52 101.95
N PHE A 10 70.41 16.29 102.46
CA PHE A 10 69.26 15.91 101.63
C PHE A 10 68.89 17.01 100.62
N LEU A 11 68.83 18.27 101.06
CA LEU A 11 68.51 19.40 100.18
C LEU A 11 69.58 19.58 99.11
N ARG A 12 70.86 19.44 99.45
CA ARG A 12 71.94 19.42 98.44
C ARG A 12 71.78 18.32 97.41
N GLN A 13 71.56 17.08 97.86
CA GLN A 13 71.35 15.95 96.95
C GLN A 13 70.10 16.13 96.08
N PHE A 14 69.05 16.76 96.62
CA PHE A 14 67.83 17.07 95.89
C PHE A 14 68.05 18.16 94.83
N ASP A 15 68.72 19.25 95.18
CA ASP A 15 69.05 20.35 94.26
C ASP A 15 70.01 19.89 93.16
N GLU A 16 70.97 19.02 93.48
CA GLU A 16 71.86 18.39 92.50
C GLU A 16 71.09 17.51 91.52
N LYS A 17 70.17 16.67 92.01
CA LYS A 17 69.28 15.84 91.17
C LYS A 17 68.35 16.70 90.30
N LEU A 18 67.78 17.78 90.84
CA LEU A 18 66.97 18.71 90.05
C LEU A 18 67.82 19.38 88.96
N CYS A 19 69.00 19.90 89.30
CA CYS A 19 69.89 20.51 88.32
C CYS A 19 70.31 19.51 87.24
N ALA A 20 70.56 18.24 87.60
CA ALA A 20 70.87 17.19 86.63
C ALA A 20 69.70 16.92 85.68
N THR A 21 68.49 16.74 86.21
CA THR A 21 67.29 16.50 85.38
C THR A 21 66.95 17.69 84.47
N TYR A 22 67.08 18.93 84.95
CA TYR A 22 66.90 20.12 84.11
C TYR A 22 67.97 20.25 83.01
N LYS A 23 69.24 19.91 83.31
CA LYS A 23 70.31 19.90 82.31
C LYS A 23 70.04 18.83 81.24
N GLU A 24 69.67 17.62 81.64
CA GLU A 24 69.29 16.53 80.72
C GLU A 24 68.10 16.92 79.83
N ALA A 25 67.03 17.47 80.42
CA ALA A 25 65.87 17.93 79.68
C ALA A 25 66.21 19.08 78.72
N ASN A 26 67.08 20.00 79.10
CA ASN A 26 67.50 21.10 78.23
C ASN A 26 68.39 20.63 77.07
N VAL A 27 69.21 19.60 77.27
CA VAL A 27 69.99 18.95 76.21
C VAL A 27 69.06 18.29 75.17
N LEU A 28 68.02 17.59 75.62
CA LEU A 28 67.04 16.91 74.75
C LEU A 28 66.02 17.87 74.11
N ARG A 29 65.81 19.07 74.66
CA ARG A 29 64.81 20.04 74.18
C ARG A 29 64.90 20.32 72.68
N VAL A 30 66.11 20.49 72.15
CA VAL A 30 66.33 20.82 70.73
C VAL A 30 66.07 19.58 69.85
N THR A 31 66.49 18.40 70.28
CA THR A 31 66.28 17.15 69.53
C THR A 31 64.80 16.78 69.49
N ASP A 32 64.09 16.92 70.61
CA ASP A 32 62.66 16.64 70.72
C ASP A 32 61.84 17.64 69.89
N PHE A 33 62.21 18.92 69.93
CA PHE A 33 61.60 19.93 69.09
C PHE A 33 61.79 19.61 67.60
N GLN A 34 63.01 19.28 67.17
CA GLN A 34 63.27 18.92 65.77
C GLN A 34 62.51 17.65 65.35
N ALA A 35 62.44 16.63 66.21
CA ALA A 35 61.67 15.43 65.96
C ALA A 35 60.16 15.75 65.83
N ALA A 36 59.62 16.58 66.72
CA ALA A 36 58.23 17.04 66.66
C ALA A 36 57.95 17.81 65.36
N VAL A 37 58.84 18.73 64.94
CA VAL A 37 58.69 19.46 63.67
C VAL A 37 58.68 18.50 62.47
N LYS A 38 59.54 17.48 62.45
CA LYS A 38 59.55 16.45 61.39
C LYS A 38 58.23 15.68 61.33
N ILE A 39 57.72 15.22 62.49
CA ILE A 39 56.44 14.51 62.59
C ILE A 39 55.29 15.40 62.09
N GLN A 40 55.24 16.65 62.55
CA GLN A 40 54.19 17.58 62.15
C GLN A 40 54.26 17.92 60.65
N ALA A 41 55.47 18.16 60.10
CA ALA A 41 55.67 18.44 58.68
C ALA A 41 55.23 17.24 57.82
N TRP A 42 55.60 16.02 58.23
CA TRP A 42 55.16 14.78 57.58
C TRP A 42 53.63 14.63 57.60
N PHE A 43 53.00 14.84 58.75
CA PHE A 43 51.55 14.75 58.90
C PHE A 43 50.81 15.80 58.04
N ARG A 44 51.24 17.06 58.08
CA ARG A 44 50.70 18.13 57.22
C ARG A 44 50.84 17.76 55.74
N GLY A 45 51.99 17.24 55.34
CA GLY A 45 52.24 16.76 53.98
C GLY A 45 51.32 15.61 53.56
N ILE A 46 51.08 14.63 54.44
CA ILE A 46 50.15 13.53 54.17
C ILE A 46 48.74 14.05 53.97
N ARG A 47 48.25 14.93 54.84
CA ARG A 47 46.89 15.49 54.72
C ARG A 47 46.66 16.16 53.37
N ILE A 48 47.61 17.00 52.95
CA ILE A 48 47.52 17.70 51.65
C ILE A 48 47.55 16.70 50.49
N ARG A 49 48.46 15.71 50.51
CA ARG A 49 48.53 14.68 49.46
C ARG A 49 47.25 13.85 49.36
N CYS A 50 46.66 13.46 50.49
CA CYS A 50 45.39 12.76 50.52
C CYS A 50 44.25 13.61 49.93
N TYR A 51 44.20 14.90 50.28
CA TYR A 51 43.21 15.82 49.73
C TYR A 51 43.38 16.03 48.21
N LEU A 52 44.60 16.21 47.72
CA LEU A 52 44.88 16.34 46.30
C LEU A 52 44.49 15.06 45.53
N LYS A 53 44.76 13.89 46.09
CA LYS A 53 44.35 12.60 45.52
C LYS A 53 42.83 12.47 45.43
N PHE A 54 42.11 12.92 46.47
CA PHE A 54 40.65 13.00 46.46
C PHE A 54 40.14 13.92 45.35
N LEU A 55 40.64 15.16 45.27
CA LEU A 55 40.26 16.11 44.22
C LEU A 55 40.51 15.55 42.82
N ASN A 56 41.68 14.96 42.58
CA ASN A 56 42.00 14.33 41.29
C ASN A 56 41.03 13.18 40.97
N SER A 57 40.64 12.38 41.96
CA SER A 57 39.66 11.31 41.77
C SER A 57 38.29 11.88 41.37
N CYS A 58 37.83 12.95 42.01
CA CYS A 58 36.59 13.65 41.65
C CYS A 58 36.65 14.21 40.22
N VAL A 59 37.75 14.87 39.86
CA VAL A 59 37.96 15.42 38.51
C VAL A 59 37.93 14.31 37.45
N VAL A 60 38.63 13.19 37.68
CA VAL A 60 38.62 12.03 36.77
C VAL A 60 37.20 11.47 36.62
N ILE A 61 36.41 11.42 37.69
CA ILE A 61 35.01 10.99 37.64
C ILE A 61 34.19 11.93 36.77
N ILE A 62 34.31 13.25 36.91
CA ILE A 62 33.57 14.21 36.08
C ILE A 62 33.99 14.04 34.62
N GLN A 63 35.29 14.04 34.35
CA GLN A 63 35.81 13.97 32.99
C GLN A 63 35.46 12.64 32.28
N LYS A 64 35.51 11.49 32.97
CA LYS A 64 35.15 10.20 32.35
C LYS A 64 33.67 10.17 31.96
N HIS A 65 32.79 10.72 32.79
CA HIS A 65 31.36 10.79 32.49
C HIS A 65 31.09 11.74 31.33
N TRP A 66 31.77 12.89 31.28
CA TRP A 66 31.67 13.84 30.18
C TRP A 66 32.15 13.28 28.84
N ARG A 67 33.34 12.63 28.81
CA ARG A 67 33.84 11.96 27.60
C ARG A 67 32.88 10.86 27.13
N GLY A 68 32.35 10.08 28.07
CA GLY A 68 31.31 9.09 27.78
C GLY A 68 30.01 9.71 27.25
N PHE A 69 29.63 10.89 27.76
CA PHE A 69 28.48 11.65 27.27
C PHE A 69 28.66 12.06 25.81
N LEU A 70 29.79 12.69 25.48
CA LEU A 70 30.10 13.10 24.12
C LEU A 70 30.10 11.93 23.13
N GLY A 71 30.74 10.81 23.50
CA GLY A 71 30.75 9.60 22.68
C GLY A 71 29.36 9.03 22.41
N ARG A 72 28.51 8.93 23.44
CA ARG A 72 27.12 8.46 23.30
C ARG A 72 26.28 9.43 22.46
N ARG A 73 26.48 10.74 22.60
CA ARG A 73 25.79 11.75 21.78
C ARG A 73 26.12 11.58 20.30
N GLN A 74 27.40 11.42 19.96
CA GLN A 74 27.82 11.23 18.58
C GLN A 74 27.32 9.90 18.00
N TYR A 75 27.42 8.81 18.76
CA TYR A 75 26.92 7.50 18.34
C TYR A 75 25.43 7.53 17.99
N ARG A 76 24.60 8.23 18.78
CA ARG A 76 23.17 8.35 18.51
C ARG A 76 22.86 9.10 17.22
N LYS A 77 23.62 10.14 16.88
CA LYS A 77 23.48 10.85 15.61
C LYS A 77 23.76 9.91 14.43
N LEU A 78 24.88 9.20 14.48
CA LEU A 78 25.25 8.21 13.47
C LEU A 78 24.22 7.08 13.36
N LEU A 79 23.71 6.60 14.50
CA LEU A 79 22.67 5.57 14.53
C LEU A 79 21.36 6.08 13.91
N ALA A 80 20.94 7.30 14.22
CA ALA A 80 19.74 7.91 13.66
C ALA A 80 19.85 8.05 12.13
N GLU A 81 20.98 8.52 11.62
CA GLU A 81 21.28 8.63 10.19
C GLU A 81 21.27 7.25 9.51
N ALA A 82 21.93 6.26 10.11
CA ALA A 82 21.96 4.90 9.58
C ALA A 82 20.56 4.26 9.53
N VAL A 83 19.77 4.41 10.58
CA VAL A 83 18.37 3.92 10.65
C VAL A 83 17.49 4.63 9.62
N TYR A 84 17.65 5.95 9.47
CA TYR A 84 16.93 6.73 8.46
C TYR A 84 17.26 6.21 7.04
N LYS A 85 18.54 6.04 6.72
CA LYS A 85 18.98 5.52 5.42
C LYS A 85 18.42 4.11 5.15
N MET A 86 18.55 3.19 6.11
CA MET A 86 17.99 1.84 6.01
C MET A 86 16.48 1.86 5.75
N ARG A 87 15.74 2.73 6.44
CA ARG A 87 14.30 2.89 6.28
C ARG A 87 13.95 3.43 4.89
N GLN A 88 14.66 4.46 4.42
CA GLN A 88 14.48 5.04 3.10
C GLN A 88 14.72 4.00 1.99
N GLU A 89 15.80 3.23 2.09
CA GLU A 89 16.11 2.17 1.11
C GLU A 89 15.01 1.09 1.06
N LYS A 90 14.51 0.67 2.23
CA LYS A 90 13.41 -0.31 2.32
C LYS A 90 12.14 0.19 1.63
N TYR A 91 11.74 1.42 1.89
CA TYR A 91 10.54 1.99 1.29
C TYR A 91 10.74 2.29 -0.19
N SER A 92 11.89 2.82 -0.59
CA SER A 92 12.24 3.04 -2.00
C SER A 92 12.18 1.75 -2.80
N ARG A 93 12.78 0.65 -2.31
CA ARG A 93 12.71 -0.67 -2.95
C ARG A 93 11.28 -1.18 -3.08
N SER A 94 10.46 -0.98 -2.05
CA SER A 94 9.05 -1.38 -2.05
C SER A 94 8.24 -0.55 -3.05
N ALA A 95 8.45 0.77 -3.07
CA ALA A 95 7.83 1.68 -4.01
C ALA A 95 8.18 1.30 -5.45
N THR A 96 9.45 1.02 -5.77
CA THR A 96 9.86 0.58 -7.11
C THR A 96 9.13 -0.67 -7.58
N LYS A 97 8.89 -1.65 -6.69
CA LYS A 97 8.11 -2.86 -7.02
C LYS A 97 6.64 -2.54 -7.32
N ILE A 98 6.01 -1.70 -6.50
CA ILE A 98 4.62 -1.29 -6.70
C ILE A 98 4.50 -0.51 -8.01
N GLN A 99 5.40 0.44 -8.24
CA GLN A 99 5.39 1.27 -9.43
C GLN A 99 5.66 0.45 -10.69
N SER A 100 6.60 -0.50 -10.69
CA SER A 100 6.85 -1.35 -11.86
C SER A 100 5.66 -2.26 -12.18
N ALA A 101 5.02 -2.85 -11.15
CA ALA A 101 3.81 -3.63 -11.32
C ALA A 101 2.66 -2.79 -11.90
N TRP A 102 2.46 -1.58 -11.37
CA TRP A 102 1.44 -0.65 -11.85
C TRP A 102 1.70 -0.19 -13.29
N ARG A 103 2.92 0.20 -13.64
CA ARG A 103 3.29 0.59 -15.02
C ARG A 103 3.02 -0.56 -15.99
N GLY A 104 3.34 -1.80 -15.60
CA GLY A 104 3.02 -2.98 -16.37
C GLY A 104 1.52 -3.20 -16.56
N TYR A 105 0.72 -3.08 -15.49
CA TYR A 105 -0.74 -3.17 -15.55
C TYR A 105 -1.33 -2.11 -16.47
N ALA A 106 -0.97 -0.83 -16.28
CA ALA A 106 -1.50 0.30 -17.04
C ALA A 106 -1.22 0.13 -18.54
N THR A 107 -0.01 -0.35 -18.90
CA THR A 107 0.36 -0.62 -20.30
C THR A 107 -0.52 -1.72 -20.90
N ARG A 108 -0.70 -2.85 -20.21
CA ARG A 108 -1.52 -3.97 -20.69
C ARG A 108 -3.01 -3.65 -20.77
N LYS A 109 -3.50 -2.74 -19.92
CA LYS A 109 -4.92 -2.35 -19.91
C LYS A 109 -5.25 -1.32 -20.98
N HIS A 110 -4.41 -0.29 -21.14
CA HIS A 110 -4.77 0.91 -21.91
C HIS A 110 -4.00 1.10 -23.21
N ARG A 111 -2.76 0.60 -23.33
CA ARG A 111 -1.95 0.74 -24.55
C ARG A 111 -1.94 -0.53 -25.39
N PHE A 112 -1.54 -1.64 -24.80
CA PHE A 112 -1.37 -2.93 -25.48
C PHE A 112 -2.31 -3.98 -24.87
N ASN A 113 -3.60 -3.87 -25.18
CA ASN A 113 -4.59 -4.86 -24.80
C ASN A 113 -4.55 -6.05 -25.77
N PHE A 114 -3.86 -7.12 -25.37
CA PHE A 114 -3.72 -8.34 -26.14
C PHE A 114 -5.06 -8.95 -26.56
N TYR A 115 -6.03 -9.03 -25.64
CA TYR A 115 -7.33 -9.65 -25.92
C TYR A 115 -8.14 -8.85 -26.93
N ALA A 116 -8.15 -7.52 -26.79
CA ALA A 116 -8.81 -6.64 -27.77
C ALA A 116 -8.17 -6.77 -29.16
N ARG A 117 -6.82 -6.81 -29.23
CA ARG A 117 -6.11 -6.99 -30.49
C ARG A 117 -6.38 -8.38 -31.11
N LYS A 118 -6.38 -9.44 -30.31
CA LYS A 118 -6.68 -10.80 -30.75
C LYS A 118 -8.08 -10.88 -31.35
N PHE A 119 -9.08 -10.37 -30.63
CA PHE A 119 -10.46 -10.33 -31.10
C PHE A 119 -10.60 -9.56 -32.42
N TYR A 120 -9.93 -8.39 -32.53
CA TYR A 120 -9.94 -7.61 -33.76
C TYR A 120 -9.35 -8.39 -34.96
N LEU A 121 -8.22 -9.07 -34.77
CA LEU A 121 -7.61 -9.86 -35.83
C LEU A 121 -8.46 -11.07 -36.24
N GLU A 122 -9.12 -11.71 -35.28
CA GLU A 122 -10.05 -12.81 -35.54
C GLU A 122 -11.27 -12.33 -36.33
N ALA A 123 -11.85 -11.19 -35.95
CA ALA A 123 -12.93 -10.54 -36.69
C ALA A 123 -12.49 -10.11 -38.10
N LEU A 124 -11.26 -9.62 -38.28
CA LEU A 124 -10.72 -9.34 -39.62
C LEU A 124 -10.58 -10.60 -40.47
N LYS A 125 -10.19 -11.72 -39.86
CA LYS A 125 -10.10 -13.00 -40.57
C LYS A 125 -11.47 -13.45 -41.05
N THR A 126 -12.48 -13.42 -40.17
CA THR A 126 -13.85 -13.85 -40.52
C THR A 126 -14.50 -12.94 -41.56
N THR A 127 -14.34 -11.62 -41.43
CA THR A 127 -14.81 -10.66 -42.46
C THR A 127 -14.09 -10.86 -43.79
N GLY A 128 -12.77 -11.11 -43.79
CA GLY A 128 -12.02 -11.42 -45.00
C GLY A 128 -12.45 -12.73 -45.66
N GLU A 129 -12.79 -13.77 -44.88
CA GLU A 129 -13.37 -15.02 -45.39
C GLU A 129 -14.75 -14.78 -45.99
N PHE A 130 -15.59 -13.99 -45.33
CA PHE A 130 -16.91 -13.61 -45.83
C PHE A 130 -16.82 -12.86 -47.17
N ILE A 131 -15.97 -11.83 -47.27
CA ILE A 131 -15.78 -11.05 -48.50
C ILE A 131 -15.26 -11.92 -49.64
N ARG A 132 -14.28 -12.80 -49.38
CA ARG A 132 -13.80 -13.77 -50.38
C ARG A 132 -14.91 -14.71 -50.85
N GLY A 133 -15.75 -15.17 -49.93
CA GLY A 133 -16.93 -15.98 -50.26
C GLY A 133 -17.95 -15.24 -51.13
N GLN A 134 -18.19 -13.96 -50.85
CA GLN A 134 -19.05 -13.10 -51.68
C GLN A 134 -18.47 -12.90 -53.07
N LEU A 135 -17.19 -12.53 -53.18
CA LEU A 135 -16.51 -12.35 -54.47
C LEU A 135 -16.56 -13.62 -55.32
N ALA A 136 -16.34 -14.79 -54.73
CA ALA A 136 -16.44 -16.07 -55.43
C ALA A 136 -17.87 -16.45 -55.86
N ARG A 137 -18.92 -15.88 -55.22
CA ARG A 137 -20.30 -16.02 -55.69
C ARG A 137 -20.56 -15.09 -56.87
N TYR A 138 -20.19 -13.82 -56.74
CA TYR A 138 -20.31 -12.85 -57.83
C TYR A 138 -19.57 -13.28 -59.09
N GLU A 139 -18.36 -13.83 -58.96
CA GLU A 139 -17.60 -14.36 -60.10
C GLU A 139 -18.34 -15.51 -60.79
N ARG A 140 -18.92 -16.44 -60.02
CA ARG A 140 -19.72 -17.54 -60.57
C ARG A 140 -20.99 -17.05 -61.25
N GLU A 141 -21.70 -16.11 -60.64
CA GLU A 141 -22.90 -15.50 -61.21
C GLU A 141 -22.57 -14.72 -62.49
N ALA A 142 -21.47 -13.97 -62.52
CA ALA A 142 -20.99 -13.28 -63.70
C ALA A 142 -20.66 -14.25 -64.83
N VAL A 143 -19.89 -15.31 -64.55
CA VAL A 143 -19.56 -16.35 -65.54
C VAL A 143 -20.82 -17.04 -66.06
N GLN A 144 -21.76 -17.38 -65.17
CA GLN A 144 -23.04 -17.96 -65.57
C GLN A 144 -23.83 -17.02 -66.47
N SER A 145 -23.92 -15.72 -66.14
CA SER A 145 -24.62 -14.74 -66.96
C SER A 145 -24.00 -14.58 -68.36
N VAL A 146 -22.67 -14.60 -68.44
CA VAL A 146 -21.94 -14.57 -69.73
C VAL A 146 -22.22 -15.84 -70.53
N ASN A 147 -22.15 -17.02 -69.91
CA ASN A 147 -22.45 -18.28 -70.58
C ASN A 147 -23.91 -18.34 -71.06
N GLN A 148 -24.86 -17.89 -70.25
CA GLN A 148 -26.27 -17.80 -70.65
C GLN A 148 -26.46 -16.83 -71.82
N ALA A 149 -25.80 -15.67 -71.81
CA ALA A 149 -25.85 -14.73 -72.92
C ALA A 149 -25.24 -15.32 -74.21
N LEU A 150 -24.17 -16.10 -74.09
CA LEU A 150 -23.59 -16.84 -75.21
C LEU A 150 -24.55 -17.92 -75.74
N GLU A 151 -25.16 -18.71 -74.85
CA GLU A 151 -26.17 -19.72 -75.22
C GLU A 151 -27.38 -19.09 -75.93
N ILE A 152 -27.90 -17.97 -75.41
CA ILE A 152 -29.00 -17.23 -76.05
C ILE A 152 -28.57 -16.72 -77.43
N ASN A 153 -27.38 -16.12 -77.57
CA ASN A 153 -26.88 -15.63 -78.86
C ASN A 153 -26.67 -16.79 -79.86
N GLU A 154 -26.21 -17.95 -79.40
CA GLU A 154 -26.13 -19.16 -80.22
C GLU A 154 -27.52 -19.63 -80.65
N GLN A 155 -28.49 -19.68 -79.73
CA GLN A 155 -29.87 -20.01 -80.04
C GLN A 155 -30.48 -19.02 -81.03
N GLU A 156 -30.24 -17.72 -80.87
CA GLU A 156 -30.68 -16.67 -81.81
C GLU A 156 -30.09 -16.89 -83.20
N LYS A 157 -28.80 -17.25 -83.32
CA LYS A 157 -28.20 -17.60 -84.61
C LYS A 157 -28.86 -18.83 -85.24
N TRP A 158 -29.15 -19.87 -84.45
CA TRP A 158 -29.84 -21.07 -84.92
C TRP A 158 -31.29 -20.79 -85.32
N THR A 159 -32.01 -19.96 -84.57
CA THR A 159 -33.38 -19.55 -84.90
C THR A 159 -33.41 -18.67 -86.13
N LEU A 160 -32.46 -17.76 -86.31
CA LEU A 160 -32.32 -16.93 -87.52
C LEU A 160 -32.01 -17.80 -88.75
N TRP A 161 -31.09 -18.76 -88.60
CA TRP A 161 -30.82 -19.77 -89.63
C TRP A 161 -32.11 -20.53 -89.98
N ALA A 162 -32.87 -20.99 -88.98
CA ALA A 162 -34.13 -21.70 -89.17
C ALA A 162 -35.20 -20.82 -89.85
N LYS A 163 -35.30 -19.53 -89.50
CA LYS A 163 -36.20 -18.57 -90.19
C LYS A 163 -35.84 -18.45 -91.67
N ASN A 164 -34.56 -18.45 -92.02
CA ASN A 164 -34.13 -18.40 -93.42
C ASN A 164 -34.29 -19.73 -94.16
N HIS A 165 -34.32 -20.87 -93.47
CA HIS A 165 -34.37 -22.21 -94.06
C HIS A 165 -35.70 -22.94 -93.79
N HIS A 166 -36.75 -22.23 -93.35
CA HIS A 166 -38.04 -22.83 -92.94
C HIS A 166 -38.75 -23.60 -94.06
N PHE A 167 -38.44 -23.31 -95.33
CA PHE A 167 -38.96 -24.04 -96.49
C PHE A 167 -38.36 -25.44 -96.66
N CYS A 168 -37.27 -25.78 -95.96
CA CYS A 168 -36.65 -27.12 -96.00
C CYS A 168 -37.39 -28.17 -95.14
N LEU A 169 -38.58 -27.83 -94.64
CA LEU A 169 -39.41 -28.71 -93.81
C LEU A 169 -40.01 -29.87 -94.59
N SER A 170 -40.24 -30.98 -93.87
CA SER A 170 -40.94 -32.14 -94.38
C SER A 170 -42.43 -31.83 -94.58
N THR A 171 -42.97 -32.22 -95.73
CA THR A 171 -44.39 -32.11 -96.06
C THR A 171 -45.05 -33.48 -96.01
N PHE A 172 -46.39 -33.52 -96.03
CA PHE A 172 -47.13 -34.79 -96.01
C PHE A 172 -46.77 -35.72 -97.18
N VAL A 173 -46.32 -35.16 -98.31
CA VAL A 173 -46.06 -35.90 -99.54
C VAL A 173 -44.56 -36.12 -99.78
N GLN A 174 -43.69 -35.19 -99.36
CA GLN A 174 -42.24 -35.27 -99.58
C GLN A 174 -41.46 -35.01 -98.29
N PRO A 175 -40.51 -35.91 -97.93
CA PRO A 175 -39.65 -35.71 -96.77
C PRO A 175 -38.71 -34.50 -96.96
N GLY A 176 -38.54 -33.70 -95.91
CA GLY A 176 -37.69 -32.51 -95.93
C GLY A 176 -36.20 -32.86 -96.01
N VAL A 177 -35.36 -31.91 -96.42
CA VAL A 177 -33.90 -32.13 -96.65
C VAL A 177 -33.19 -32.74 -95.43
N TYR A 178 -33.65 -32.40 -94.24
CA TYR A 178 -33.08 -32.86 -92.98
C TYR A 178 -33.74 -34.11 -92.38
N ASN A 179 -34.79 -34.65 -93.02
CA ASN A 179 -35.46 -35.86 -92.56
C ASN A 179 -35.20 -37.01 -93.53
N ALA A 180 -34.20 -37.83 -93.23
CA ALA A 180 -33.82 -38.96 -94.07
C ALA A 180 -34.89 -40.08 -94.01
N PRO A 181 -35.21 -40.74 -95.14
CA PRO A 181 -36.33 -41.69 -95.24
C PRO A 181 -36.26 -42.91 -94.31
N ASN A 182 -35.10 -43.19 -93.69
CA ASN A 182 -34.88 -44.34 -92.81
C ASN A 182 -34.80 -43.98 -91.31
N LYS A 183 -35.04 -42.72 -90.91
CA LYS A 183 -35.02 -42.31 -89.50
C LYS A 183 -36.42 -42.38 -88.88
N ARG A 184 -36.54 -43.01 -87.70
CA ARG A 184 -37.81 -43.19 -86.96
C ARG A 184 -38.16 -42.00 -86.06
N THR A 185 -37.20 -41.12 -85.77
CA THR A 185 -37.35 -39.96 -84.89
C THR A 185 -37.07 -38.69 -85.68
N SER A 186 -37.79 -37.60 -85.39
CA SER A 186 -37.50 -36.31 -86.00
C SER A 186 -36.08 -35.86 -85.63
N ASP A 187 -35.32 -35.35 -86.60
CA ASP A 187 -34.02 -34.76 -86.30
C ASP A 187 -34.23 -33.44 -85.52
N SER A 188 -33.38 -33.19 -84.51
CA SER A 188 -33.44 -31.96 -83.68
C SER A 188 -33.48 -30.67 -84.50
N ARG A 189 -32.92 -30.67 -85.71
CA ARG A 189 -32.97 -29.55 -86.67
C ARG A 189 -34.35 -29.35 -87.29
N GLU A 190 -35.06 -30.43 -87.59
CA GLU A 190 -36.42 -30.38 -88.14
C GLU A 190 -37.43 -29.90 -87.10
N GLU A 191 -37.26 -30.28 -85.84
CA GLU A 191 -38.09 -29.80 -84.71
C GLU A 191 -37.94 -28.28 -84.53
N LEU A 192 -36.71 -27.76 -84.62
CA LEU A 192 -36.43 -26.31 -84.59
C LEU A 192 -37.05 -25.58 -85.79
N LEU A 193 -36.97 -26.15 -86.99
CA LEU A 193 -37.61 -25.58 -88.18
C LEU A 193 -39.13 -25.56 -88.04
N ARG A 194 -39.75 -26.60 -87.46
CA ARG A 194 -41.21 -26.67 -87.25
C ARG A 194 -41.68 -25.64 -86.23
N SER A 195 -40.95 -25.45 -85.13
CA SER A 195 -41.29 -24.45 -84.12
C SER A 195 -41.21 -23.04 -84.71
N VAL A 196 -40.16 -22.73 -85.49
CA VAL A 196 -40.01 -21.43 -86.15
C VAL A 196 -41.06 -21.21 -87.23
N HIS A 197 -41.43 -22.22 -88.02
CA HIS A 197 -42.51 -22.12 -89.01
C HIS A 197 -43.85 -21.78 -88.35
N SER A 198 -44.17 -22.42 -87.21
CA SER A 198 -45.36 -22.08 -86.41
C SER A 198 -45.31 -20.65 -85.88
N LEU A 199 -44.13 -20.16 -85.49
CA LEU A 199 -43.94 -18.79 -85.02
C LEU A 199 -44.09 -17.76 -86.16
N LEU A 200 -43.52 -18.00 -87.34
CA LEU A 200 -43.68 -17.15 -88.52
C LEU A 200 -45.15 -17.08 -88.99
N ALA A 201 -45.88 -18.20 -88.90
CA ALA A 201 -47.31 -18.25 -89.18
C ALA A 201 -48.13 -17.40 -88.19
N HIS A 202 -47.71 -17.33 -86.92
CA HIS A 202 -48.34 -16.50 -85.91
C HIS A 202 -47.92 -15.01 -86.01
N GLU A 203 -46.67 -14.71 -86.40
CA GLU A 203 -46.17 -13.34 -86.64
C GLU A 203 -46.87 -12.66 -87.84
N SER A 204 -47.36 -13.45 -88.81
CA SER A 204 -48.07 -12.97 -90.01
C SER A 204 -49.59 -12.81 -89.86
N MET A 205 -50.15 -13.16 -88.69
CA MET A 205 -51.57 -12.94 -88.39
C MET A 205 -51.82 -11.51 -87.90
N PRO A 206 -52.88 -10.80 -88.37
CA PRO A 206 -53.22 -9.47 -87.89
C PRO A 206 -53.59 -9.53 -86.40
N LYS A 207 -52.87 -8.78 -85.57
CA LYS A 207 -53.16 -8.69 -84.13
C LYS A 207 -54.60 -8.17 -83.92
N PRO A 208 -55.44 -8.83 -83.11
CA PRO A 208 -56.72 -8.27 -82.71
C PRO A 208 -56.47 -6.98 -81.91
N ARG A 209 -57.23 -5.92 -82.20
CA ARG A 209 -57.24 -4.69 -81.40
C ARG A 209 -57.84 -5.02 -80.03
N GLY A 210 -57.00 -5.34 -79.07
CA GLY A 210 -57.39 -5.63 -77.69
C GLY A 210 -57.65 -4.34 -76.91
N ASN A 211 -58.87 -4.23 -76.39
CA ASN A 211 -59.24 -3.32 -75.32
C ASN A 211 -58.30 -3.49 -74.11
N GLY A 212 -58.05 -2.37 -73.42
CA GLY A 212 -57.06 -2.25 -72.36
C GLY A 212 -57.18 -3.32 -71.27
N GLU A 213 -56.14 -4.14 -71.16
CA GLU A 213 -55.83 -4.88 -69.95
C GLU A 213 -55.05 -3.98 -68.99
N ILE A 214 -55.53 -3.98 -67.76
CA ILE A 214 -55.05 -3.20 -66.63
C ILE A 214 -53.65 -3.70 -66.26
N HIS A 215 -52.65 -2.84 -66.46
CA HIS A 215 -51.32 -3.02 -65.91
C HIS A 215 -51.37 -2.96 -64.37
N TYR A 216 -51.37 -4.12 -63.72
CA TYR A 216 -50.81 -4.21 -62.36
C TYR A 216 -49.29 -4.05 -62.46
N LYS A 217 -48.78 -2.93 -61.96
CA LYS A 217 -47.35 -2.74 -61.74
C LYS A 217 -46.90 -3.64 -60.58
N PRO A 218 -45.89 -4.51 -60.75
CA PRO A 218 -45.13 -5.01 -59.62
C PRO A 218 -44.35 -3.83 -59.04
N GLY A 219 -44.62 -3.49 -57.79
CA GLY A 219 -43.86 -2.50 -57.04
C GLY A 219 -42.39 -2.94 -56.99
N VAL A 220 -41.52 -2.05 -57.43
CA VAL A 220 -40.08 -2.13 -57.25
C VAL A 220 -39.80 -2.16 -55.75
N ASP A 221 -39.05 -3.18 -55.34
CA ASP A 221 -38.45 -3.30 -54.02
C ASP A 221 -37.58 -2.08 -53.71
N GLY A 222 -38.12 -1.21 -52.85
CA GLY A 222 -37.36 -0.20 -52.13
C GLY A 222 -37.10 -0.69 -50.70
N ASP A 223 -35.84 -1.03 -50.44
CA ASP A 223 -35.13 -0.84 -49.17
C ASP A 223 -35.73 -1.45 -47.87
N PRO A 224 -35.17 -2.56 -47.34
CA PRO A 224 -35.31 -2.92 -45.93
C PRO A 224 -34.24 -2.19 -45.10
N GLY A 225 -34.30 -0.86 -45.10
CA GLY A 225 -33.65 -0.02 -44.11
C GLY A 225 -34.47 0.02 -42.82
N ASP A 226 -33.82 -0.34 -41.71
CA ASP A 226 -34.20 0.01 -40.33
C ASP A 226 -35.39 -0.71 -39.69
N LYS A 227 -35.29 -2.03 -39.51
CA LYS A 227 -35.97 -2.70 -38.38
C LYS A 227 -35.21 -2.41 -37.09
N ARG A 228 -35.45 -1.24 -36.49
CA ARG A 228 -35.29 -1.09 -35.03
C ARG A 228 -36.20 -2.12 -34.36
N VAL A 229 -35.58 -3.15 -33.81
CA VAL A 229 -36.20 -4.05 -32.84
C VAL A 229 -36.67 -3.18 -31.68
N GLN A 230 -37.95 -2.83 -31.65
CA GLN A 230 -38.59 -2.42 -30.41
C GLN A 230 -38.71 -3.69 -29.58
N LEU A 231 -37.89 -3.78 -28.52
CA LEU A 231 -38.17 -4.73 -27.45
C LEU A 231 -39.60 -4.49 -26.98
N PRO A 232 -40.39 -5.54 -26.69
CA PRO A 232 -41.73 -5.36 -26.19
C PRO A 232 -41.68 -4.50 -24.93
N GLN A 233 -42.47 -3.43 -24.91
CA GLN A 233 -42.72 -2.65 -23.71
C GLN A 233 -43.24 -3.61 -22.64
N ILE A 234 -42.50 -3.71 -21.53
CA ILE A 234 -42.98 -4.36 -20.32
C ILE A 234 -44.14 -3.49 -19.85
N PHE A 235 -45.36 -3.90 -20.18
CA PHE A 235 -46.52 -3.44 -19.45
C PHE A 235 -46.36 -3.97 -18.02
N ASP A 236 -46.18 -3.06 -17.08
CA ASP A 236 -46.34 -3.33 -15.65
C ASP A 236 -47.82 -3.68 -15.40
N HIS A 237 -48.20 -4.89 -15.75
CA HIS A 237 -49.45 -5.47 -15.29
C HIS A 237 -49.25 -5.83 -13.82
N GLU A 238 -49.82 -5.01 -12.95
CA GLU A 238 -50.13 -5.37 -11.58
C GLU A 238 -50.86 -6.73 -11.60
N PRO A 239 -50.33 -7.79 -10.97
CA PRO A 239 -50.93 -9.10 -11.10
C PRO A 239 -52.27 -9.14 -10.38
N GLN A 240 -53.36 -9.29 -11.15
CA GLN A 240 -54.69 -9.58 -10.65
C GLN A 240 -54.64 -10.85 -9.78
N LYS A 241 -55.18 -10.76 -8.55
CA LYS A 241 -55.30 -11.86 -7.59
C LYS A 241 -56.21 -12.95 -8.16
N THR A 242 -55.64 -13.95 -8.81
CA THR A 242 -56.31 -15.23 -9.07
C THR A 242 -56.07 -16.15 -7.88
N ALA A 243 -57.13 -16.77 -7.37
CA ALA A 243 -57.08 -17.68 -6.22
C ALA A 243 -56.12 -18.85 -6.51
N SER A 244 -55.00 -18.93 -5.79
CA SER A 244 -53.96 -19.92 -6.04
C SER A 244 -54.44 -21.32 -5.70
N GLN A 245 -54.37 -22.24 -6.66
CA GLN A 245 -54.59 -23.67 -6.42
C GLN A 245 -53.55 -24.20 -5.43
N LYS A 246 -53.98 -24.99 -4.44
CA LYS A 246 -53.13 -25.58 -3.40
C LYS A 246 -52.17 -26.58 -4.06
N ILE A 247 -50.90 -26.21 -4.18
CA ILE A 247 -49.86 -27.03 -4.79
C ILE A 247 -49.60 -28.22 -3.87
N GLN A 248 -49.71 -29.45 -4.38
CA GLN A 248 -49.57 -30.66 -3.58
C GLN A 248 -48.08 -31.00 -3.37
N GLY A 249 -47.61 -30.96 -2.11
CA GLY A 249 -46.23 -31.23 -1.70
C GLY A 249 -45.82 -30.42 -0.47
N PRO A 250 -44.59 -30.56 0.05
CA PRO A 250 -44.10 -29.80 1.21
C PRO A 250 -43.67 -28.37 0.84
N PHE A 251 -44.38 -27.74 -0.10
CA PHE A 251 -44.06 -26.40 -0.60
C PHE A 251 -44.91 -25.34 0.11
N LYS A 252 -44.29 -24.21 0.45
CA LYS A 252 -44.94 -23.09 1.14
C LYS A 252 -45.81 -22.28 0.18
N ASP A 253 -46.85 -21.63 0.73
CA ASP A 253 -47.80 -20.85 -0.06
C ASP A 253 -47.11 -19.71 -0.85
N PRO A 254 -47.57 -19.40 -2.08
CA PRO A 254 -46.95 -18.39 -2.93
C PRO A 254 -46.83 -17.00 -2.29
N GLU A 255 -47.82 -16.64 -1.46
CA GLU A 255 -47.84 -15.40 -0.68
C GLU A 255 -46.74 -15.39 0.39
N GLU A 256 -46.55 -16.50 1.14
CA GLU A 256 -45.46 -16.62 2.12
C GLU A 256 -44.08 -16.56 1.46
N VAL A 257 -43.93 -17.17 0.29
CA VAL A 257 -42.67 -17.15 -0.46
C VAL A 257 -42.35 -15.74 -0.95
N ARG A 258 -43.36 -14.96 -1.40
CA ARG A 258 -43.19 -13.54 -1.74
C ARG A 258 -42.77 -12.72 -0.53
N LEU A 259 -43.43 -12.93 0.61
CA LEU A 259 -43.10 -12.27 1.87
C LEU A 259 -41.68 -12.62 2.32
N TRP A 260 -41.27 -13.88 2.17
CA TRP A 260 -39.92 -14.36 2.47
C TRP A 260 -38.86 -13.75 1.54
N LYS A 261 -39.16 -13.63 0.23
CA LYS A 261 -38.29 -12.94 -0.73
C LYS A 261 -38.16 -11.45 -0.45
N SER A 262 -39.22 -10.81 0.07
CA SER A 262 -39.22 -9.38 0.41
C SER A 262 -38.55 -9.06 1.74
N LYS A 263 -38.32 -10.07 2.61
CA LYS A 263 -37.61 -9.85 3.88
C LYS A 263 -36.14 -9.56 3.58
N PRO A 264 -35.61 -8.39 3.98
CA PRO A 264 -34.19 -8.11 3.82
C PRO A 264 -33.39 -9.13 4.63
N LEU A 265 -32.31 -9.63 4.04
CA LEU A 265 -31.44 -10.61 4.68
C LEU A 265 -30.95 -10.04 6.02
N PRO A 266 -31.08 -10.76 7.15
CA PRO A 266 -30.52 -10.30 8.40
C PRO A 266 -29.01 -10.18 8.22
N LEU A 267 -28.49 -8.96 8.43
CA LEU A 267 -27.06 -8.69 8.37
C LEU A 267 -26.37 -9.62 9.37
N SER A 268 -25.31 -10.31 8.94
CA SER A 268 -24.58 -11.23 9.82
C SER A 268 -24.11 -10.50 11.08
N LEU A 269 -23.96 -11.23 12.19
CA LEU A 269 -23.50 -10.65 13.46
C LEU A 269 -22.20 -9.82 13.30
N ARG A 270 -21.34 -10.19 12.35
CA ARG A 270 -20.10 -9.48 11.99
C ARG A 270 -20.30 -8.11 11.32
N VAL A 271 -21.46 -7.88 10.71
CA VAL A 271 -21.82 -6.62 10.05
C VAL A 271 -22.58 -5.69 11.01
N LEU A 272 -23.34 -6.26 11.95
CA LEU A 272 -24.05 -5.49 12.99
C LEU A 272 -23.15 -5.06 14.15
N THR A 273 -22.09 -5.81 14.44
CA THR A 273 -21.12 -5.48 15.48
C THR A 273 -19.92 -4.76 14.88
N ASP A 274 -19.45 -3.70 15.55
CA ASP A 274 -18.18 -3.05 15.22
C ASP A 274 -17.05 -4.10 15.23
N TYR A 275 -16.12 -4.02 14.29
CA TYR A 275 -14.97 -4.92 14.16
C TYR A 275 -14.18 -5.03 15.47
N PHE A 276 -14.16 -3.96 16.28
CA PHE A 276 -13.48 -3.90 17.57
C PHE A 276 -14.40 -4.09 18.79
N ALA A 277 -15.66 -4.45 18.60
CA ALA A 277 -16.66 -4.52 19.69
C ALA A 277 -16.19 -5.38 20.88
N LEU A 278 -15.52 -6.51 20.61
CA LEU A 278 -15.01 -7.39 21.67
C LEU A 278 -13.84 -6.77 22.46
N ASN A 279 -12.99 -5.98 21.81
CA ASN A 279 -11.90 -5.27 22.48
C ASN A 279 -12.43 -4.09 23.29
N LYS A 280 -13.37 -3.33 22.72
CA LYS A 280 -14.08 -2.25 23.42
C LYS A 280 -14.79 -2.76 24.67
N ALA A 281 -15.54 -3.86 24.56
CA ALA A 281 -16.21 -4.48 25.71
C ALA A 281 -15.21 -4.91 26.81
N ARG A 282 -14.02 -5.42 26.44
CA ARG A 282 -12.96 -5.77 27.41
C ARG A 282 -12.31 -4.55 28.05
N GLU A 283 -12.18 -3.44 27.32
CA GLU A 283 -11.67 -2.18 27.85
C GLU A 283 -12.67 -1.54 28.81
N GLU A 284 -13.95 -1.52 28.46
CA GLU A 284 -15.03 -1.05 29.33
C GLU A 284 -15.12 -1.90 30.60
N LEU A 285 -14.99 -3.23 30.50
CA LEU A 285 -15.01 -4.11 31.67
C LEU A 285 -13.80 -3.83 32.58
N ARG A 286 -12.59 -3.67 32.02
CA ARG A 286 -11.39 -3.29 32.79
C ARG A 286 -11.52 -1.90 33.42
N GLY A 287 -12.11 -0.94 32.70
CA GLY A 287 -12.39 0.40 33.20
C GLY A 287 -13.39 0.38 34.36
N ASN A 288 -14.45 -0.43 34.24
CA ASN A 288 -15.44 -0.62 35.29
C ASN A 288 -14.86 -1.35 36.51
N GLU A 289 -14.00 -2.35 36.31
CA GLU A 289 -13.26 -3.02 37.40
C GLU A 289 -12.31 -2.06 38.10
N TRP A 290 -11.61 -1.21 37.33
CA TRP A 290 -10.72 -0.18 37.86
C TRP A 290 -11.48 0.89 38.66
N ALA A 291 -12.59 1.40 38.11
CA ALA A 291 -13.44 2.39 38.78
C ALA A 291 -14.07 1.86 40.07
N LYS A 292 -14.35 0.55 40.14
CA LYS A 292 -14.85 -0.13 41.35
C LYS A 292 -13.75 -0.59 42.30
N ARG A 293 -12.47 -0.36 41.96
CA ARG A 293 -11.32 -0.79 42.77
C ARG A 293 -11.05 0.24 43.86
N VAL A 294 -11.16 -0.18 45.11
CA VAL A 294 -10.86 0.68 46.28
C VAL A 294 -9.35 0.70 46.61
N HIS A 295 -8.59 -0.29 46.12
CA HIS A 295 -7.14 -0.39 46.31
C HIS A 295 -6.46 -1.12 45.13
N ASP A 296 -5.26 -0.67 44.73
CA ASP A 296 -4.54 -1.22 43.56
C ASP A 296 -4.01 -2.63 43.79
N GLU A 297 -3.62 -2.94 45.03
CA GLU A 297 -3.15 -4.28 45.39
C GLU A 297 -4.29 -5.30 45.35
N LEU A 298 -4.05 -6.43 44.66
CA LEU A 298 -4.94 -7.59 44.66
C LEU A 298 -5.14 -8.06 46.10
N PHE A 299 -6.39 -8.09 46.56
CA PHE A 299 -6.73 -8.68 47.86
C PHE A 299 -6.34 -10.16 47.86
N ARG A 300 -5.28 -10.50 48.59
CA ARG A 300 -4.81 -11.89 48.71
C ARG A 300 -5.41 -12.50 49.96
N THR A 301 -6.30 -13.46 49.79
CA THR A 301 -6.84 -14.26 50.91
C THR A 301 -5.80 -15.31 51.31
N GLY A 302 -4.86 -14.96 52.18
CA GLY A 302 -3.87 -15.90 52.74
C GLY A 302 -2.54 -15.25 53.15
N ARG A 303 -1.71 -16.00 53.90
CA ARG A 303 -0.40 -15.54 54.35
C ARG A 303 0.54 -15.45 53.14
N VAL A 304 0.87 -14.23 52.72
CA VAL A 304 1.76 -13.96 51.59
C VAL A 304 3.17 -14.45 51.96
N HIS A 305 3.65 -15.48 51.28
CA HIS A 305 5.05 -15.87 51.38
C HIS A 305 5.88 -14.72 50.79
N SER A 306 6.87 -14.23 51.53
CA SER A 306 7.80 -13.23 51.01
C SER A 306 8.36 -13.78 49.70
N PRO A 307 8.22 -13.07 48.56
CA PRO A 307 8.64 -13.59 47.28
C PRO A 307 10.13 -13.93 47.39
N ALA A 308 10.49 -15.18 47.06
CA ALA A 308 11.87 -15.62 47.08
C ALA A 308 12.72 -14.62 46.28
N TYR A 309 13.81 -14.16 46.87
CA TYR A 309 14.73 -13.20 46.27
C TYR A 309 15.20 -13.70 44.90
N LYS A 310 14.54 -13.23 43.84
CA LYS A 310 15.00 -13.42 42.47
C LYS A 310 16.09 -12.40 42.23
N ARG A 311 17.33 -12.86 42.30
CA ARG A 311 18.49 -12.09 41.84
C ARG A 311 18.21 -11.66 40.40
N LEU A 312 18.00 -10.36 40.18
CA LEU A 312 17.78 -9.77 38.85
C LEU A 312 19.11 -9.77 38.07
N LEU A 313 19.57 -10.96 37.69
CA LEU A 313 20.62 -11.14 36.70
C LEU A 313 19.93 -11.26 35.34
N MET A 314 19.99 -10.17 34.56
CA MET A 314 19.67 -10.14 33.13
C MET A 314 18.19 -10.33 32.76
N THR A 315 17.43 -9.23 32.77
CA THR A 315 16.11 -9.16 32.12
C THR A 315 16.27 -9.25 30.59
N ARG A 316 16.21 -10.47 30.03
CA ARG A 316 15.93 -10.69 28.59
C ARG A 316 14.41 -10.78 28.43
N GLY A 317 13.75 -9.69 28.06
CA GLY A 317 12.38 -9.75 27.52
C GLY A 317 12.38 -10.28 26.08
N GLU A 318 11.19 -10.51 25.48
CA GLU A 318 11.01 -10.92 24.07
C GLU A 318 11.77 -10.04 23.06
N TYR A 319 12.10 -8.80 23.44
CA TYR A 319 12.80 -7.81 22.62
C TYR A 319 14.34 -7.75 22.87
N GLY A 320 14.91 -8.70 23.62
CA GLY A 320 16.35 -8.77 23.89
C GLY A 320 16.86 -7.74 24.90
N THR A 321 18.15 -7.83 25.23
CA THR A 321 18.85 -6.87 26.10
C THR A 321 19.04 -5.55 25.35
N ILE A 322 18.33 -4.51 25.77
CA ILE A 322 18.59 -3.15 25.29
C ILE A 322 19.97 -2.73 25.80
N PRO A 323 20.95 -2.41 24.93
CA PRO A 323 22.27 -1.99 25.39
C PRO A 323 22.16 -0.75 26.27
N TYR A 324 22.79 -0.83 27.45
CA TYR A 324 22.84 0.25 28.44
C TYR A 324 23.29 1.56 27.77
N GLY A 325 22.51 2.63 27.94
CA GLY A 325 22.80 3.95 27.38
C GLY A 325 21.92 4.42 26.23
N THR A 326 20.87 3.68 25.84
CA THR A 326 19.90 4.10 24.80
C THR A 326 18.65 4.77 25.37
N LYS A 327 18.09 4.30 26.49
CA LYS A 327 16.79 4.79 27.02
C LYS A 327 16.85 5.98 28.00
N HIS A 328 17.92 6.13 28.80
CA HIS A 328 17.94 7.09 29.93
C HIS A 328 19.09 8.11 29.91
N PHE A 329 19.69 8.34 28.74
CA PHE A 329 20.64 9.44 28.62
C PHE A 329 19.86 10.70 28.24
N ARG A 330 19.86 11.64 29.18
CA ARG A 330 19.12 12.91 29.26
C ARG A 330 19.24 13.88 28.07
N SER A 331 19.87 13.48 26.95
CA SER A 331 20.00 14.36 25.78
C SER A 331 18.68 14.64 25.06
N PHE A 332 17.60 13.93 25.40
CA PHE A 332 16.26 14.23 24.84
C PHE A 332 15.60 15.43 25.54
N GLU A 333 16.14 15.89 26.67
CA GLU A 333 15.63 17.07 27.40
C GLU A 333 16.16 18.38 26.78
N ASP A 334 17.30 18.36 26.08
CA ASP A 334 17.87 19.54 25.37
C ASP A 334 17.38 19.66 23.92
N LEU A 335 16.64 18.69 23.39
CA LEU A 335 16.11 18.69 22.01
C LEU A 335 14.72 19.32 21.92
N GLY A 336 14.35 20.19 22.87
CA GLY A 336 13.18 21.06 22.79
C GLY A 336 13.23 22.10 21.66
N ILE A 337 14.33 22.18 20.90
CA ILE A 337 14.48 23.11 19.79
C ILE A 337 15.03 22.35 18.56
N HIS A 338 14.25 22.35 17.49
CA HIS A 338 14.55 21.84 16.13
C HIS A 338 14.42 20.33 15.86
N TYR A 339 13.18 19.81 15.88
CA TYR A 339 12.75 18.88 14.83
C TYR A 339 11.27 19.10 14.51
N ARG A 340 10.95 20.30 14.02
CA ARG A 340 9.67 20.60 13.37
C ARG A 340 9.90 20.48 11.86
N PRO A 341 9.34 19.48 11.16
CA PRO A 341 9.46 19.39 9.72
C PRO A 341 8.41 20.30 9.09
N GLU A 342 8.59 21.61 9.16
CA GLU A 342 7.71 22.57 8.49
C GLU A 342 8.51 23.37 7.46
N GLN A 343 8.33 22.92 6.22
CA GLN A 343 7.96 23.73 5.07
C GLN A 343 8.56 25.14 4.99
N LEU A 344 9.46 25.26 4.03
CA LEU A 344 9.93 26.46 3.38
C LEU A 344 8.75 27.35 2.92
N HIS A 345 8.26 28.28 3.75
CA HIS A 345 7.52 29.47 3.32
C HIS A 345 7.79 30.66 4.25
N SER A 346 7.80 31.81 3.60
CA SER A 346 8.27 33.14 3.96
C SER A 346 7.57 33.86 5.13
N ALA A 347 8.37 34.77 5.73
CA ALA A 347 8.02 36.13 6.17
C ALA A 347 7.46 36.38 7.59
N ALA A 348 7.99 37.49 8.14
CA ALA A 348 7.49 38.39 9.20
C ALA A 348 7.75 38.03 10.68
N GLN A 349 8.75 38.73 11.23
CA GLN A 349 8.82 39.57 12.45
C GLN A 349 7.86 39.36 13.65
N GLU A 350 8.43 39.71 14.82
CA GLU A 350 7.84 39.98 16.15
C GLU A 350 7.56 38.73 17.02
N GLU A 351 7.90 38.64 18.31
CA GLU A 351 8.49 39.52 19.32
C GLU A 351 9.03 38.63 20.46
N GLU A 352 9.96 39.17 21.24
CA GLU A 352 10.54 38.52 22.42
C GLU A 352 9.49 38.28 23.51
N GLU A 353 9.39 37.06 24.03
CA GLU A 353 9.24 36.86 25.48
C GLU A 353 10.17 35.75 25.94
N GLY A 354 11.03 36.08 26.89
CA GLY A 354 12.09 35.21 27.39
C GLY A 354 11.55 33.92 28.00
N GLU A 355 11.71 32.82 27.28
CA GLU A 355 11.47 31.49 27.82
C GLU A 355 12.64 31.11 28.74
N VAL A 356 12.57 31.58 29.99
CA VAL A 356 13.49 31.18 31.06
C VAL A 356 13.33 29.68 31.26
N CYS A 357 14.27 28.91 30.70
CA CYS A 357 14.39 27.47 30.95
C CYS A 357 14.60 27.24 32.46
N ARG A 358 13.51 27.00 33.19
CA ARG A 358 13.61 26.59 34.60
C ARG A 358 14.09 25.14 34.64
N PRO A 359 15.20 24.82 35.33
CA PRO A 359 15.59 23.42 35.53
C PRO A 359 14.54 22.72 36.39
N MET A 360 13.93 21.64 35.87
CA MET A 360 12.85 20.88 36.51
C MET A 360 13.33 19.96 37.66
N PHE A 361 14.43 20.30 38.33
CA PHE A 361 14.90 19.60 39.53
C PHE A 361 15.15 20.62 40.64
N ASN A 362 14.31 20.59 41.68
CA ASN A 362 14.64 21.20 42.95
C ASN A 362 15.85 20.45 43.54
N THR A 363 16.93 21.16 43.83
CA THR A 363 18.06 20.61 44.57
C THR A 363 17.58 20.19 45.95
N VAL A 364 17.78 18.92 46.33
CA VAL A 364 17.37 18.37 47.65
C VAL A 364 18.12 19.04 48.81
N LEU A 365 19.18 19.79 48.50
CA LEU A 365 19.91 20.63 49.45
C LEU A 365 19.62 22.11 49.16
N PRO A 366 19.32 22.92 50.20
CA PRO A 366 19.27 24.37 50.02
C PRO A 366 20.64 24.85 49.52
N PRO A 367 20.69 25.86 48.65
CA PRO A 367 21.94 26.43 48.16
C PRO A 367 22.78 26.89 49.37
N ILE A 368 24.02 26.42 49.44
CA ILE A 368 24.95 26.83 50.50
C ILE A 368 25.35 28.28 50.20
N PRO A 369 24.98 29.27 51.05
CA PRO A 369 25.18 30.69 50.76
C PRO A 369 26.65 31.13 50.70
N LEU A 370 27.60 30.24 51.00
CA LEU A 370 29.02 30.49 50.76
C LEU A 370 29.35 30.57 49.25
N PHE A 371 28.75 29.74 48.39
CA PHE A 371 29.16 29.65 46.99
C PHE A 371 28.64 30.80 46.11
N ASP A 372 27.57 31.49 46.52
CA ASP A 372 27.10 32.70 45.84
C ASP A 372 28.02 33.90 46.12
N ARG A 373 28.70 33.94 47.27
CA ARG A 373 29.65 35.02 47.62
C ARG A 373 30.97 34.91 46.85
N TYR A 374 31.46 33.70 46.60
CA TYR A 374 32.75 33.51 45.92
C TYR A 374 32.74 33.85 44.42
N ASN A 375 31.57 33.84 43.77
CA ASN A 375 31.45 34.24 42.36
C ASN A 375 31.33 35.76 42.16
N CYS A 376 31.14 36.55 43.23
CA CYS A 376 31.04 38.01 43.16
C CYS A 376 32.37 38.74 43.46
N GLU A 377 33.34 38.08 44.08
CA GLU A 377 34.55 38.76 44.60
C GLU A 377 35.82 38.59 43.74
N TYR A 378 35.75 37.86 42.62
CA TYR A 378 36.92 37.58 41.76
C TYR A 378 36.80 38.14 40.33
N ILE A 379 36.34 39.38 40.18
CA ILE A 379 36.63 40.17 38.97
C ILE A 379 37.20 41.53 39.39
N ARG A 380 38.53 41.61 39.47
CA ARG A 380 39.27 42.87 39.59
C ARG A 380 39.27 43.54 38.21
N GLY A 381 38.34 44.46 37.94
CA GLY A 381 38.44 45.33 36.76
C GLY A 381 37.19 45.85 36.04
N TYR A 382 35.95 45.62 36.51
CA TYR A 382 34.79 46.27 35.86
C TYR A 382 34.60 47.70 36.39
N VAL A 383 35.30 48.62 35.74
CA VAL A 383 35.19 50.08 35.90
C VAL A 383 33.92 50.57 35.20
N LYS A 384 33.14 51.40 35.90
CA LYS A 384 32.10 52.27 35.33
C LYS A 384 32.73 53.22 34.29
N ARG A 385 32.19 53.22 33.08
CA ARG A 385 31.86 54.44 32.34
C ARG A 385 30.44 54.30 31.81
#